data_AF-A0A2N0QH89-F1
#
_entry.id   AF-A0A2N0QH89-F1
#
_cell.length_a   1.000
_cell.length_b   1.000
_cell.length_c   1.000
_cell.angle_alpha   90.00
_cell.angle_beta   90.00
_cell.angle_gamma   90.00
#
_symmetry.space_group_name_H-M   'P 1'
#
loop_
_entity.id
_entity.type
_entity.pdbx_description
1 polymer ?
#
loop_
_entity_poly.entity_id
_entity_poly.type
_entity_poly.pdbx_seq_one_letter_code
_entity_poly.pdbx_strand_id
1 'polypeptide(L)'
;QVGEGAFSKVYSAIWNNGKTKYSKQDDGSWKKEESNPIKVALKKLNGSQNMLDEHLNELKVHWNSSRTSLTFHGMTKDPKEFMMVLKFANQGNLR
;
A
#
# COMPACT_ATOMS: atom_id res chain seq x y z
N GLN A 1 7.52 6.75 12.37
CA GLN A 1 8.31 6.84 11.12
C GLN A 1 9.38 5.76 11.18
N VAL A 2 9.63 5.05 10.08
CA VAL A 2 10.62 3.94 10.01
C VAL A 2 11.75 4.21 9.02
N GLY A 3 11.62 5.25 8.20
CA GLY A 3 12.68 5.69 7.30
C GLY A 3 12.32 6.98 6.59
N GLU A 4 13.34 7.69 6.11
CA GLU A 4 13.21 8.88 5.29
C GLU A 4 14.25 8.82 4.19
N GLY A 5 13.82 9.12 2.97
CA GLY A 5 14.69 9.29 1.82
C GLY A 5 14.38 10.62 1.14
N ALA A 6 15.19 10.98 0.14
CA ALA A 6 15.09 12.26 -0.56
C ALA A 6 13.69 12.58 -1.10
N PHE A 7 12.94 11.54 -1.52
CA PHE A 7 11.65 11.70 -2.19
C PHE A 7 10.45 11.18 -1.39
N SER A 8 10.68 10.59 -0.21
CA SER A 8 9.59 9.93 0.52
C SER A 8 9.89 9.71 1.99
N LYS A 9 8.85 9.77 2.81
CA LYS A 9 8.87 9.31 4.20
C LYS A 9 8.14 7.98 4.32
N VAL A 10 8.70 7.05 5.10
CA VAL A 10 8.10 5.73 5.33
C VAL A 10 7.66 5.63 6.79
N TYR A 11 6.42 5.19 7.00
CA TYR A 11 5.82 4.94 8.30
C TYR A 11 5.43 3.46 8.39
N SER A 12 5.41 2.91 9.60
CA SER A 12 4.74 1.64 9.86
C SER A 12 3.36 1.91 10.44
N ALA A 13 2.36 1.14 10.02
CA ALA A 13 1.02 1.19 10.58
C ALA A 13 0.45 -0.23 10.76
N ILE A 14 -0.56 -0.35 11.62
CA ILE A 14 -1.38 -1.55 11.73
C ILE A 14 -2.65 -1.32 10.93
N TRP A 15 -2.90 -2.19 9.95
CA TRP A 15 -4.16 -2.23 9.22
C TRP A 15 -5.11 -3.21 9.94
N ASN A 16 -5.97 -2.67 10.79
CA ASN A 16 -6.82 -3.43 11.73
C ASN A 16 -7.69 -4.50 11.05
N ASN A 17 -8.26 -4.19 9.89
CA ASN A 17 -9.13 -5.11 9.17
C ASN A 17 -8.41 -5.97 8.13
N GLY A 18 -7.08 -5.89 8.07
CA GLY A 18 -6.29 -6.61 7.09
C GLY A 18 -6.69 -6.35 5.63
N LYS A 19 -6.25 -7.23 4.74
CA LYS A 19 -6.67 -7.20 3.34
C LYS A 19 -8.09 -7.74 3.23
N THR A 20 -9.03 -6.91 2.80
CA THR A 20 -10.41 -7.36 2.53
C THR A 20 -10.44 -8.46 1.47
N LYS A 21 -11.09 -9.58 1.79
CA LYS A 21 -11.39 -10.68 0.87
C LYS A 21 -12.87 -11.02 0.93
N TYR A 22 -13.39 -11.50 -0.18
CA TYR A 22 -14.75 -11.98 -0.31
C TYR A 22 -14.74 -13.36 -0.96
N SER A 23 -15.49 -14.27 -0.36
CA SER A 23 -15.71 -15.62 -0.88
C SER A 23 -17.15 -15.74 -1.37
N LYS A 24 -17.34 -16.23 -2.60
CA LYS A 24 -18.66 -16.56 -3.13
C LYS A 24 -19.17 -17.83 -2.44
N GLN A 25 -20.39 -17.79 -1.94
CA GLN A 25 -21.07 -18.91 -1.30
C GLN A 25 -21.84 -19.74 -2.33
N ASP A 26 -22.28 -20.94 -1.92
CA ASP A 26 -23.04 -21.87 -2.78
C ASP A 26 -24.39 -21.28 -3.22
N ASP A 27 -25.00 -20.42 -2.41
CA ASP A 27 -26.25 -19.70 -2.72
C ASP A 27 -26.04 -18.50 -3.67
N GLY A 28 -24.80 -18.27 -4.11
CA GLY A 28 -24.43 -17.15 -4.98
C GLY A 28 -24.14 -15.83 -4.28
N SER A 29 -24.33 -15.74 -2.96
CA SER A 29 -24.02 -14.54 -2.17
C SER A 29 -22.51 -14.37 -1.96
N TRP A 30 -22.09 -13.15 -1.60
CA TRP A 30 -20.71 -12.84 -1.25
C TRP A 30 -20.58 -12.63 0.26
N LYS A 31 -19.72 -13.42 0.90
CA LYS A 31 -19.38 -13.27 2.31
C LYS A 31 -18.01 -12.61 2.44
N LYS A 32 -17.92 -11.55 3.25
CA LYS A 32 -16.65 -10.96 3.65
C LYS A 32 -15.91 -11.95 4.56
N GLU A 33 -14.67 -12.27 4.21
CA GLU A 33 -13.81 -13.09 5.06
C GLU A 33 -13.30 -12.27 6.24
N GLU A 34 -13.27 -12.88 7.42
CA GLU A 34 -12.58 -12.32 8.57
C GLU A 34 -11.08 -12.24 8.30
N SER A 35 -10.48 -11.13 8.69
CA SER A 35 -9.10 -10.80 8.37
C SER A 35 -8.44 -10.26 9.62
N ASN A 36 -7.24 -10.75 9.92
CA ASN A 36 -6.48 -10.32 11.08
C ASN A 36 -5.76 -8.97 10.81
N PRO A 37 -5.51 -8.17 11.87
CA PRO A 37 -4.66 -7.01 11.75
C PRO A 37 -3.29 -7.35 11.15
N ILE A 38 -2.85 -6.58 10.15
CA ILE A 38 -1.53 -6.77 9.54
C ILE A 38 -0.70 -5.50 9.67
N LYS A 39 0.62 -5.67 9.84
CA LYS A 39 1.56 -4.55 9.80
C LYS A 39 1.87 -4.19 8.35
N VAL A 40 1.73 -2.91 8.02
CA VAL A 40 1.99 -2.35 6.69
C VAL A 40 3.02 -1.23 6.76
N ALA A 41 3.70 -1.00 5.64
CA ALA A 41 4.51 0.19 5.42
C ALA A 41 3.70 1.21 4.60
N LEU A 42 3.60 2.44 5.10
CA LEU A 42 3.02 3.58 4.41
C LEU A 42 4.15 4.46 3.87
N LYS A 43 4.33 4.47 2.55
CA LYS A 43 5.33 5.32 1.89
C LYS A 43 4.66 6.58 1.37
N LYS A 44 4.85 7.70 2.07
CA LYS A 44 4.38 9.03 1.70
C LYS A 44 5.29 9.62 0.64
N LEU A 45 4.73 10.03 -0.49
CA LEU A 45 5.47 10.65 -1.59
C LEU A 45 5.48 12.16 -1.39
N ASN A 46 6.67 12.71 -1.10
CA ASN A 46 6.82 14.14 -0.86
C ASN A 46 6.53 14.92 -2.14
N GLY A 47 5.81 16.04 -2.06
CA GLY A 47 5.54 16.88 -3.23
C GLY A 47 4.38 16.38 -4.10
N SER A 48 3.72 15.30 -3.71
CA SER A 48 2.70 14.65 -4.55
C SER A 48 1.35 15.37 -4.63
N GLN A 49 1.20 16.52 -3.97
CA GLN A 49 0.01 17.40 -4.01
C GLN A 49 -0.49 17.69 -5.43
N ASN A 50 0.45 17.91 -6.35
CA ASN A 50 0.16 18.34 -7.73
C ASN A 50 0.34 17.19 -8.74
N MET A 51 0.40 15.94 -8.28
CA MET A 51 0.46 14.81 -9.22
C MET A 51 -0.85 14.70 -9.98
N LEU A 52 -0.77 14.88 -11.30
CA LEU A 52 -1.84 14.56 -12.24
C LEU A 52 -2.18 13.06 -12.24
N ASP A 53 -3.41 12.73 -12.62
CA ASP A 53 -3.90 11.35 -12.68
C ASP A 53 -3.08 10.46 -13.61
N GLU A 54 -2.51 11.03 -14.67
CA GLU A 54 -1.62 10.33 -15.60
C GLU A 54 -0.36 9.79 -14.91
N HIS A 55 0.27 10.59 -14.05
CA HIS A 55 1.43 10.17 -13.26
C HIS A 55 1.08 9.07 -12.25
N LEU A 56 -0.14 9.08 -11.69
CA LEU A 56 -0.61 8.01 -10.82
C LEU A 56 -0.81 6.70 -11.60
N ASN A 57 -1.29 6.80 -12.84
CA ASN A 57 -1.45 5.63 -13.70
C ASN A 57 -0.10 5.02 -14.07
N GLU A 58 0.89 5.84 -14.41
CA GLU A 58 2.26 5.39 -14.65
C GLU A 58 2.85 4.69 -13.43
N LEU A 59 2.68 5.24 -12.22
CA LEU A 59 3.13 4.59 -10.99
C LEU A 59 2.46 3.23 -10.76
N LYS A 60 1.16 3.10 -11.04
CA LYS A 60 0.44 1.82 -10.95
C LYS A 60 1.00 0.81 -11.95
N VAL A 61 1.20 1.21 -13.21
CA VAL A 61 1.74 0.35 -14.26
C VAL A 61 3.17 -0.07 -13.95
N HIS A 62 4.01 0.87 -13.53
CA HIS A 62 5.38 0.61 -13.12
C HIS A 62 5.42 -0.39 -11.96
N TRP A 63 4.55 -0.24 -10.96
CA TRP A 63 4.54 -1.15 -9.82
C TRP A 63 4.05 -2.55 -10.17
N ASN A 64 2.97 -2.66 -10.96
CA ASN A 64 2.46 -3.93 -11.45
C ASN A 64 3.50 -4.68 -12.31
N SER A 65 4.31 -3.92 -13.05
CA SER A 65 5.42 -4.46 -13.86
C SER A 65 6.68 -4.73 -13.05
N SER A 66 6.85 -4.07 -11.90
CA SER A 66 8.02 -4.23 -11.06
C SER A 66 7.98 -5.63 -10.43
N ARG A 67 9.01 -6.44 -10.70
CA ARG A 67 9.26 -7.71 -10.00
C ARG A 67 9.81 -7.47 -8.60
N THR A 68 9.40 -6.39 -7.94
CA THR A 68 9.87 -6.09 -6.59
C THR A 68 9.25 -7.10 -5.64
N SER A 69 10.04 -7.58 -4.68
CA SER A 69 9.59 -8.49 -3.62
C SER A 69 8.63 -7.84 -2.62
N LEU A 70 8.33 -6.54 -2.80
CA LEU A 70 7.40 -5.79 -1.97
C LEU A 70 5.98 -5.95 -2.53
N THR A 71 5.09 -6.57 -1.75
CA THR A 71 3.68 -6.64 -2.12
C THR A 71 3.04 -5.26 -1.97
N PHE A 72 2.42 -4.74 -3.03
CA PHE A 72 1.60 -3.54 -2.98
C PHE A 72 0.14 -3.88 -2.72
N HIS A 73 -0.44 -3.16 -1.76
CA HIS A 73 -1.82 -3.33 -1.36
C HIS A 73 -2.72 -2.25 -1.93
N GLY A 74 -2.18 -1.07 -2.25
CA GLY A 74 -2.94 0.04 -2.81
C GLY A 74 -2.35 1.40 -2.46
N MET A 75 -3.15 2.45 -2.63
CA MET A 75 -2.79 3.82 -2.30
C MET A 75 -3.87 4.46 -1.43
N THR A 76 -3.44 5.41 -0.60
CA THR A 76 -4.29 6.31 0.17
C THR A 76 -3.77 7.73 0.04
N LYS A 77 -4.49 8.70 0.60
CA LYS A 77 -4.11 10.12 0.58
C LYS A 77 -4.23 10.70 1.98
N ASP A 78 -3.25 11.50 2.36
CA ASP A 78 -3.18 12.16 3.66
C ASP A 78 -2.81 13.63 3.50
N PRO A 79 -3.69 14.54 3.89
CA PRO A 79 -4.88 14.98 3.15
C PRO A 79 -4.58 15.51 1.73
N LYS A 80 -3.32 15.82 1.41
CA LYS A 80 -2.88 16.32 0.10
C LYS A 80 -1.87 15.42 -0.60
N GLU A 81 -1.12 14.62 0.15
CA GLU A 81 -0.05 13.78 -0.41
C GLU A 81 -0.50 12.33 -0.52
N PHE A 82 -0.08 11.70 -1.61
CA PHE A 82 -0.30 10.28 -1.82
C PHE A 82 0.62 9.43 -0.95
N MET A 83 0.05 8.37 -0.42
CA MET A 83 0.75 7.33 0.31
C MET A 83 0.51 5.98 -0.36
N MET A 84 1.56 5.20 -0.52
CA MET A 84 1.46 3.81 -0.94
C MET A 84 1.35 2.90 0.29
N VAL A 85 0.47 1.90 0.20
CA VAL A 85 0.32 0.85 1.21
C VAL A 85 1.06 -0.40 0.72
N LEU A 86 2.12 -0.75 1.42
CA LEU A 86 3.04 -1.85 1.09
C LEU A 86 3.08 -2.88 2.21
N LYS A 87 3.39 -4.13 1.87
CA LYS A 87 3.73 -5.15 2.87
C LYS A 87 4.95 -4.69 3.67
N PHE A 88 4.86 -4.75 4.99
CA PHE A 88 5.97 -4.39 5.86
C PHE A 88 7.08 -5.44 5.77
N ALA A 89 8.32 -5.00 5.52
CA ALA A 89 9.49 -5.87 5.45
C ALA A 89 10.07 -6.05 6.87
N ASN A 90 9.89 -7.24 7.45
CA ASN A 90 10.34 -7.54 8.82
C ASN A 90 11.86 -7.70 8.94
N GLN A 91 12.57 -7.96 7.84
CA GLN A 91 14.01 -8.25 7.84
C GLN A 91 14.89 -7.00 7.65
N GLY A 92 14.33 -5.79 7.73
CA GLY A 92 15.10 -4.57 7.60
C GLY A 92 15.49 -4.24 6.15
N ASN A 93 16.59 -3.50 5.96
CA ASN A 93 17.11 -3.15 4.65
C ASN A 93 18.12 -4.20 4.14
N LEU A 94 18.41 -4.18 2.84
CA LEU A 94 19.37 -5.08 2.20
C LEU A 94 20.81 -4.51 2.17
N ARG A 95 21.17 -3.59 3.07
CA ARG A 95 22.49 -2.94 3.04
C ARG A 95 23.55 -3.75 3.77
#